data_AF-A0A8B6DRS1-F1
#
_entry.id   AF-A0A8B6DRS1-F1
#
_cell.length_a   1.000
_cell.length_b   1.000
_cell.length_c   1.000
_cell.angle_alpha   90.00
_cell.angle_beta   90.00
_cell.angle_gamma   90.00
#
_symmetry.space_group_name_H-M   'P 1'
#
loop_
_entity.id
_entity.type
_entity.pdbx_description
1 polymer ?
#
loop_
_entity_poly.entity_id
_entity_poly.type
_entity_poly.pdbx_seq_one_letter_code
_entity_poly.pdbx_strand_id
1 'polypeptide(L)'
;YDSDFNFEPCNKKGHKAHWALLTGFGLVLDSSVSDKKGLTMDDGCVFNVASDTILSNNLLDDAEDILVYGLQGKSQYPGVWSLSSIIASNRNLVEVDPNKQDDDIGYILPEEGIDKALCSKALVLSRGNLNPQ
;
A
#
# COMPACT_ATOMS: atom_id res chain seq x y z
N TYR A 1 5.53 -4.78 3.15
CA TYR A 1 6.04 -5.05 1.79
C TYR A 1 7.55 -5.20 1.87
N ASP A 2 8.21 -5.67 0.83
CA ASP A 2 9.66 -5.78 0.79
C ASP A 2 10.26 -4.52 0.15
N SER A 3 11.05 -3.75 0.91
CA SER A 3 11.50 -2.42 0.52
C SER A 3 12.90 -2.45 -0.09
N ASP A 4 13.08 -1.88 -1.28
CA ASP A 4 14.42 -1.68 -1.84
C ASP A 4 15.14 -0.45 -1.26
N PHE A 5 16.38 -0.21 -1.69
CA PHE A 5 17.22 0.90 -1.24
C PHE A 5 16.63 2.29 -1.54
N ASN A 6 15.84 2.39 -2.61
CA ASN A 6 15.09 3.59 -3.00
C ASN A 6 13.66 3.58 -2.43
N PHE A 7 13.35 2.64 -1.53
CA PHE A 7 12.05 2.44 -0.91
C PHE A 7 10.93 1.92 -1.82
N GLU A 8 11.24 1.64 -3.08
CA GLU A 8 10.32 1.00 -4.00
C GLU A 8 9.97 -0.43 -3.55
N PRO A 9 8.79 -0.93 -3.90
CA PRO A 9 8.45 -2.32 -3.69
C PRO A 9 9.38 -3.22 -4.50
N CYS A 10 9.96 -4.22 -3.85
CA CYS A 10 10.78 -5.23 -4.49
C CYS A 10 10.33 -6.64 -4.09
N ASN A 11 11.01 -7.66 -4.64
CA ASN A 11 10.70 -9.07 -4.41
C ASN A 11 11.93 -9.85 -3.93
N LYS A 12 12.41 -9.55 -2.72
CA LYS A 12 13.58 -10.17 -2.07
C LYS A 12 13.14 -11.12 -0.93
N LYS A 13 11.98 -11.75 -1.10
CA LYS A 13 11.39 -12.76 -0.21
C LYS A 13 11.08 -12.28 1.21
N GLY A 14 11.06 -10.97 1.45
CA GLY A 14 10.89 -10.39 2.77
C GLY A 14 12.19 -10.13 3.53
N HIS A 15 13.36 -10.32 2.93
CA HIS A 15 14.63 -10.02 3.59
C HIS A 15 14.77 -8.52 3.92
N LYS A 16 14.13 -7.65 3.13
CA LYS A 16 14.02 -6.21 3.40
C LYS A 16 12.59 -5.81 3.76
N ALA A 17 11.84 -6.70 4.40
CA ALA A 17 10.49 -6.44 4.87
C ALA A 17 10.42 -5.14 5.69
N HIS A 18 9.43 -4.32 5.35
CA HIS A 18 9.16 -3.05 5.98
C HIS A 18 7.66 -2.75 6.02
N TRP A 19 7.27 -1.96 7.02
CA TRP A 19 5.92 -1.41 7.13
C TRP A 19 5.81 -0.13 6.32
N ALA A 20 4.67 0.03 5.65
CA ALA A 20 4.24 1.29 5.09
C ALA A 20 2.82 1.59 5.56
N LEU A 21 2.55 2.84 5.91
CA LEU A 21 1.22 3.35 6.16
C LEU A 21 0.69 3.94 4.85
N LEU A 22 -0.36 3.33 4.29
CA LEU A 22 -1.04 3.87 3.12
C LEU A 22 -2.00 4.97 3.58
N THR A 23 -1.85 6.17 3.00
CA THR A 23 -2.59 7.37 3.42
C THR A 23 -3.61 7.82 2.38
N GLY A 24 -3.57 7.26 1.17
CA GLY A 24 -4.52 7.52 0.11
C GLY A 24 -4.20 6.71 -1.14
N PHE A 25 -4.99 6.91 -2.18
CA PHE A 25 -4.80 6.30 -3.49
C PHE A 25 -5.22 7.24 -4.61
N GLY A 26 -4.73 6.98 -5.81
CA GLY A 26 -5.12 7.64 -7.05
C GLY A 26 -5.42 6.61 -8.13
N LEU A 27 -6.29 6.95 -9.07
CA LEU A 27 -6.63 6.11 -10.21
C LEU A 27 -5.95 6.68 -11.46
N VAL A 28 -5.29 5.80 -12.22
CA VAL A 28 -4.81 6.11 -13.56
C VAL A 28 -5.89 5.68 -14.53
N LEU A 29 -6.48 6.63 -15.26
CA LEU A 29 -7.59 6.39 -16.15
C LEU A 29 -7.15 6.65 -17.59
N ASP A 30 -7.58 5.79 -18.52
CA ASP A 30 -7.43 6.09 -19.94
C ASP A 30 -8.28 7.32 -20.31
N SER A 31 -7.79 8.10 -21.27
CA SER A 31 -8.48 9.30 -21.74
C SER A 31 -9.89 9.06 -22.29
N SER A 32 -10.18 7.83 -22.74
CA SER A 32 -11.47 7.38 -23.29
C SER A 32 -12.53 7.06 -22.24
N VAL A 33 -12.16 7.00 -20.94
CA VAL A 33 -13.13 6.75 -19.86
C VAL A 33 -14.21 7.83 -19.88
N SER A 34 -15.43 7.40 -20.18
CA SER A 34 -16.57 8.29 -20.45
C SER A 34 -17.31 8.69 -19.18
N ASP A 35 -17.28 7.84 -18.15
CA ASP A 35 -17.95 8.09 -16.87
C ASP A 35 -16.99 8.75 -15.87
N LYS A 36 -16.87 10.08 -15.99
CA LYS A 36 -16.13 10.92 -15.03
C LYS A 36 -17.06 11.53 -13.98
N LYS A 37 -18.22 10.91 -13.72
CA LYS A 37 -19.23 11.47 -12.82
C LYS A 37 -18.68 11.57 -11.40
N GLY A 38 -18.75 12.77 -10.84
CA GLY A 38 -18.24 13.06 -9.49
C GLY A 38 -16.73 13.33 -9.41
N LEU A 39 -16.06 13.38 -10.57
CA LEU A 39 -14.71 13.91 -10.71
C LEU A 39 -14.76 15.38 -11.11
N THR A 40 -13.98 16.20 -10.44
CA THR A 40 -13.75 17.61 -10.80
C THR A 40 -12.33 17.74 -11.33
N MET A 41 -12.19 18.21 -12.57
CA MET A 41 -10.89 18.49 -13.16
C MET A 41 -10.29 19.74 -12.51
N ASP A 42 -9.06 19.63 -12.01
CA ASP A 42 -8.37 20.71 -11.28
C ASP A 42 -7.29 21.35 -12.15
N ASP A 43 -6.36 20.54 -12.66
CA ASP A 43 -5.30 20.99 -13.59
C ASP A 43 -5.01 19.91 -14.64
N GLY A 44 -5.29 20.22 -15.91
CA GLY A 44 -5.04 19.33 -17.05
C GLY A 44 -5.65 17.94 -16.88
N CYS A 45 -4.81 16.95 -16.58
CA CYS A 45 -5.17 15.53 -16.47
C CYS A 45 -5.48 15.08 -15.04
N VAL A 46 -5.44 15.98 -14.05
CA VAL A 46 -5.69 15.66 -12.64
C VAL A 46 -7.16 15.88 -12.29
N PHE A 47 -7.78 14.83 -11.77
CA PHE A 47 -9.16 14.82 -11.34
C PHE A 47 -9.24 14.60 -9.83
N ASN A 48 -9.97 15.47 -9.13
CA ASN A 48 -10.29 15.30 -7.72
C ASN A 48 -11.67 14.68 -7.55
N VAL A 49 -11.81 13.78 -6.59
CA VAL A 49 -13.12 13.27 -6.17
C VAL A 49 -13.79 14.34 -5.32
N ALA A 50 -15.01 14.76 -5.69
CA ALA A 50 -15.76 15.69 -4.85
C ALA A 50 -16.02 15.06 -3.47
N SER A 51 -15.85 15.83 -2.39
CA SER A 51 -15.72 15.33 -1.01
C SER A 51 -16.85 14.42 -0.51
N ASP A 52 -18.04 14.52 -1.12
CA ASP A 52 -19.23 13.73 -0.74
C ASP A 52 -19.60 12.65 -1.78
N THR A 53 -18.71 12.36 -2.73
CA THR A 53 -18.97 11.41 -3.82
C THR A 53 -18.37 10.05 -3.50
N ILE A 54 -19.20 9.02 -3.55
CA ILE A 54 -18.73 7.63 -3.64
C ILE A 54 -18.46 7.33 -5.11
N LEU A 55 -17.21 7.00 -5.44
CA LEU A 55 -16.85 6.55 -6.78
C LEU A 55 -17.58 5.24 -7.10
N SER A 56 -18.05 5.09 -8.34
CA SER A 56 -18.64 3.83 -8.80
C SER A 56 -17.56 2.75 -8.89
N ASN A 57 -17.91 1.49 -8.61
CA ASN A 57 -17.00 0.36 -8.78
C ASN A 57 -16.49 0.24 -10.23
N ASN A 58 -17.30 0.66 -11.21
CA ASN A 58 -16.91 0.67 -12.62
C ASN A 58 -15.64 1.50 -12.86
N LEU A 59 -15.47 2.62 -12.15
CA LEU A 59 -14.28 3.47 -12.31
C LEU A 59 -13.01 2.79 -11.79
N LEU A 60 -13.12 1.93 -10.79
CA LEU A 60 -12.01 1.10 -10.31
C LEU A 60 -11.69 -0.01 -11.30
N ASP A 61 -12.71 -0.63 -11.90
CA ASP A 61 -12.56 -1.70 -12.88
C ASP A 61 -11.96 -1.19 -14.21
N ASP A 62 -12.27 0.05 -14.59
CA ASP A 62 -11.76 0.73 -15.79
C ASP A 62 -10.38 1.39 -15.59
N ALA A 63 -9.84 1.39 -14.36
CA ALA A 63 -8.54 2.00 -14.09
C ALA A 63 -7.40 1.17 -14.69
N GLU A 64 -6.50 1.83 -15.42
CA GLU A 64 -5.29 1.19 -15.96
C GLU A 64 -4.33 0.79 -14.84
N ASP A 65 -4.24 1.62 -13.79
CA ASP A 65 -3.49 1.34 -12.58
C ASP A 65 -4.10 2.07 -11.38
N ILE A 66 -3.83 1.53 -10.20
CA ILE A 66 -4.19 2.14 -8.92
C ILE A 66 -2.88 2.50 -8.23
N LEU A 67 -2.64 3.78 -8.04
CA LEU A 67 -1.49 4.26 -7.28
C LEU A 67 -1.87 4.39 -5.80
N VAL A 68 -0.97 4.03 -4.90
CA VAL A 68 -1.11 4.26 -3.47
C VAL A 68 -0.06 5.25 -2.98
N TYR A 69 -0.49 6.18 -2.15
CA TYR A 69 0.38 7.09 -1.42
C TYR A 69 0.71 6.46 -0.08
N GLY A 70 2.00 6.45 0.29
CA GLY A 70 2.41 5.80 1.51
C GLY A 70 3.58 6.47 2.22
N LEU A 71 3.63 6.29 3.54
CA LEU A 71 4.74 6.68 4.40
C LEU A 71 5.45 5.41 4.88
N GLN A 72 6.77 5.35 4.78
CA GLN A 72 7.56 4.27 5.35
C GLN A 72 8.64 4.83 6.30
N GLY A 73 8.89 4.14 7.41
CA GLY A 73 9.61 4.68 8.57
C GLY A 73 11.09 5.01 8.36
N LYS A 74 11.65 4.74 7.18
CA LYS A 74 13.03 5.05 6.81
C LYS A 74 13.17 6.18 5.78
N SER A 75 12.07 6.66 5.20
CA SER A 75 12.06 7.73 4.22
C SER A 75 11.63 9.04 4.87
N GLN A 76 12.19 10.14 4.39
CA GLN A 76 11.75 11.49 4.73
C GLN A 76 10.58 11.96 3.85
N TYR A 77 10.34 11.27 2.74
CA TYR A 77 9.36 11.64 1.71
C TYR A 77 8.28 10.56 1.56
N PRO A 78 7.02 10.95 1.32
CA PRO A 78 5.99 10.01 0.90
C PRO A 78 6.37 9.31 -0.41
N GLY A 79 6.08 8.02 -0.50
CA GLY A 79 6.19 7.23 -1.72
C GLY A 79 4.87 7.20 -2.50
N VAL A 80 4.98 7.00 -3.80
CA VAL A 80 3.85 6.71 -4.70
C VAL A 80 4.17 5.43 -5.42
N TRP A 81 3.34 4.41 -5.25
CA TRP A 81 3.60 3.07 -5.81
C TRP A 81 2.36 2.53 -6.48
N SER A 82 2.54 1.69 -7.51
CA SER A 82 1.42 0.86 -7.99
C SER A 82 0.96 -0.08 -6.88
N LEU A 83 -0.35 -0.14 -6.67
CA LEU A 83 -0.99 -1.08 -5.74
C LEU A 83 -0.65 -2.52 -6.10
N SER A 84 -0.58 -2.83 -7.40
CA SER A 84 -0.23 -4.16 -7.89
C SER A 84 1.18 -4.56 -7.45
N SER A 85 2.15 -3.65 -7.58
CA SER A 85 3.53 -3.83 -7.15
C SER A 85 3.64 -3.99 -5.63
N ILE A 86 2.90 -3.19 -4.85
CA ILE A 86 2.85 -3.33 -3.39
C ILE A 86 2.26 -4.69 -2.97
N ILE A 87 1.18 -5.14 -3.62
CA ILE A 87 0.55 -6.44 -3.35
C ILE A 87 1.52 -7.58 -3.69
N ALA A 88 2.15 -7.54 -4.86
CA ALA A 88 3.16 -8.53 -5.25
C ALA A 88 4.33 -8.54 -4.24
N SER A 89 4.78 -7.36 -3.82
CA SER A 89 5.82 -7.19 -2.83
C SER A 89 5.43 -7.71 -1.44
N ASN A 90 4.15 -7.60 -1.06
CA ASN A 90 3.62 -8.16 0.18
C ASN A 90 3.47 -9.69 0.10
N ARG A 91 3.05 -10.21 -1.06
CA ARG A 91 2.89 -11.66 -1.31
C ARG A 91 4.20 -12.44 -1.29
N ASN A 92 5.34 -11.79 -1.46
CA ASN A 92 6.65 -12.47 -1.40
C ASN A 92 7.24 -12.53 0.01
N LEU A 93 6.59 -12.01 1.06
CA LEU A 93 7.15 -11.96 2.42
C LEU A 93 7.18 -13.34 3.10
N VAL A 94 8.03 -14.24 2.64
CA VAL A 94 8.02 -15.67 3.01
C VAL A 94 9.22 -16.11 3.85
N GLU A 95 10.30 -15.32 3.89
CA GLU A 95 11.52 -15.63 4.61
C GLU A 95 11.95 -14.47 5.54
N VAL A 96 12.47 -14.82 6.72
CA VAL A 96 13.19 -13.87 7.58
C VAL A 96 14.60 -13.72 7.03
N ASP A 97 15.12 -12.49 6.91
CA ASP A 97 16.51 -12.25 6.49
C ASP A 97 17.46 -13.07 7.37
N PRO A 98 18.29 -13.97 6.80
CA PRO A 98 19.21 -14.79 7.58
C PRO A 98 20.14 -13.95 8.46
N ASN A 99 20.53 -12.76 7.99
CA ASN A 99 21.40 -11.86 8.75
C ASN A 99 20.70 -11.23 9.97
N LYS A 100 19.37 -11.29 10.05
CA LYS A 100 18.58 -10.79 11.18
C LYS A 100 18.26 -11.86 12.22
N GLN A 101 18.51 -13.14 11.91
CA GLN A 101 18.27 -14.23 12.86
C GLN A 101 19.29 -14.23 14.00
N ASP A 102 20.52 -13.82 13.69
CA ASP A 102 21.63 -13.71 14.65
C ASP A 102 21.80 -12.29 15.24
N ASP A 103 20.83 -11.40 14.99
CA ASP A 103 20.91 -10.00 15.46
C ASP A 103 20.58 -9.94 16.96
N ASP A 104 21.46 -9.31 17.76
CA ASP A 104 21.35 -9.19 19.24
C ASP A 104 20.07 -8.47 19.72
N ILE A 105 19.32 -7.88 18.79
CA ILE A 105 18.11 -7.08 19.04
C ILE A 105 16.89 -7.97 19.34
N GLY A 106 16.92 -9.26 18.95
CA GLY A 106 15.87 -10.24 19.26
C GLY A 106 14.52 -9.93 18.60
N TYR A 107 14.34 -10.31 17.33
CA TYR A 107 13.06 -10.17 16.65
C TYR A 107 12.03 -11.18 17.18
N ILE A 108 10.80 -10.70 17.45
CA ILE A 108 9.68 -11.57 17.80
C ILE A 108 9.11 -12.15 16.50
N LEU A 109 9.24 -13.47 16.35
CA LEU A 109 8.69 -14.19 15.21
C LEU A 109 7.37 -14.89 15.60
N PRO A 110 6.33 -14.84 14.75
CA PRO A 110 5.10 -15.60 14.96
C PRO A 110 5.38 -17.10 14.99
N GLU A 111 4.74 -17.83 15.90
CA GLU A 111 4.91 -19.30 16.03
C GLU A 111 4.50 -20.03 14.74
N GLU A 112 3.49 -19.51 14.05
CA GLU A 112 2.96 -20.09 12.81
C GLU A 112 3.82 -19.81 11.57
N GLY A 113 4.82 -18.93 11.69
CA GLY A 113 5.68 -18.46 10.59
C GLY A 113 5.22 -17.12 9.99
N ILE A 114 6.17 -16.32 9.47
CA ILE A 114 5.87 -15.00 8.91
C ILE A 114 5.03 -15.07 7.62
N ASP A 115 5.15 -16.16 6.87
CA ASP A 115 4.39 -16.45 5.65
C ASP A 115 2.90 -16.65 5.97
N LYS A 116 2.57 -17.21 7.13
CA LYS A 116 1.18 -17.40 7.55
C LYS A 116 0.63 -16.21 8.31
N ALA A 117 1.46 -15.59 9.14
CA ALA A 117 1.07 -14.53 10.06
C ALA A 117 1.05 -13.13 9.41
N LEU A 118 1.94 -12.83 8.47
CA LEU A 118 2.16 -11.47 7.96
C LEU A 118 2.04 -11.36 6.42
N CYS A 119 2.50 -12.36 5.68
CA CYS A 119 2.44 -12.35 4.22
C CYS A 119 0.99 -12.25 3.72
N SER A 120 0.80 -11.47 2.66
CA SER A 120 -0.51 -11.22 2.04
C SER A 120 -1.55 -10.63 2.99
N LYS A 121 -1.12 -9.98 4.08
CA LYS A 121 -2.00 -9.29 5.03
C LYS A 121 -1.72 -7.79 5.04
N ALA A 122 -2.74 -7.04 5.43
CA ALA A 122 -2.66 -5.62 5.70
C ALA A 122 -3.42 -5.33 7.00
N LEU A 123 -2.95 -4.32 7.74
CA LEU A 123 -3.64 -3.83 8.93
C LEU A 123 -4.54 -2.67 8.53
N VAL A 124 -5.82 -2.75 8.90
CA VAL A 124 -6.77 -1.65 8.72
C VAL A 124 -6.88 -0.89 10.03
N LEU A 125 -6.42 0.36 10.03
CA LEU A 125 -6.56 1.26 11.18
C LEU A 125 -7.90 1.98 11.04
N SER A 126 -8.78 1.78 12.02
CA SER A 126 -10.02 2.54 12.13
C SER A 126 -9.93 3.49 13.32
N ARG A 127 -10.48 4.69 13.17
CA ARG A 127 -10.69 5.57 14.32
C ARG A 127 -11.77 4.90 15.17
N GLY A 128 -11.40 4.38 16.34
CA GLY A 128 -12.37 3.80 17.25
C GLY A 128 -13.46 4.82 17.55
N ASN A 129 -14.72 4.41 17.53
CA ASN A 129 -15.79 5.19 18.15
C ASN A 129 -15.40 5.33 19.63
N LEU A 130 -14.93 6.52 20.02
CA LEU A 130 -14.77 6.90 21.42
C LEU A 130 -16.17 7.05 22.01
N ASN A 131 -16.83 5.94 22.32
CA ASN A 131 -17.95 5.92 23.25
C ASN A 131 -17.41 5.40 24.58
N PRO A 132 -17.06 6.29 25.54
CA PRO A 132 -17.05 5.87 26.92
C PRO A 132 -18.52 5.60 27.31
N GLN A 133 -18.77 4.39 27.82
CA GLN A 133 -19.97 4.09 28.57
C GLN A 133 -20.09 5.00 29.79
#